data_AF-A0A4Q7VBL3-F1
#
_entry.id   AF-A0A4Q7VBL3-F1
#
_cell.length_a   1.000
_cell.length_b   1.000
_cell.length_c   1.000
_cell.angle_alpha   90.00
_cell.angle_beta   90.00
_cell.angle_gamma   90.00
#
_symmetry.space_group_name_H-M   'P 1'
#
loop_
_entity.id
_entity.type
_entity.pdbx_description
1 polymer ?
#
loop_
_entity_poly.entity_id
_entity_poly.type
_entity_poly.pdbx_seq_one_letter_code
_entity_poly.pdbx_strand_id
1 'polypeptide(L)'
;MRRLLSSLIFFSFIFLFATCDNQEEFNHDPNFLLNFSNDSITFDTIFSGLPSTTKQLKIYNPSSKAIYLDKIALENNTEGYTLNINGAEGNTARQVYIPAKDSLYIFIELNVQDDNQDAPRLIEDYILLTYNSKVQKFLLKSWVQDVIRFKNNELQTQEWTQKRPYFIDNDLYLKQDQTLTIQAGTKVYFQKGAGIHIHGTLNIDGSFETPVFFGSHRREELYKNVPGQWKGLFFYTESKNNVISHLQLENAINGISAQSETNNNNLEIEYSQFLNFSTTGIETNNFNLKMHDVIVSNCGEQAVLLEGDGNFEFIHCNLINNWFISQRTTPCLSFLANEESNNALKIYNSIIWGSKTNEFEIGQTNTFQIENSLVKLSSEMQNTFSNQFENCIFNTDPQFVDKNNHNYNLNAESVLIDKAKLDIANIYPLDFNGNSRTSDTDPDIGTFEYIETTD
;
A
#
# COMPACT_ATOMS: atom_id res chain seq x y z
N MET A 1 56.03 47.21 35.76
CA MET A 1 55.64 45.78 35.60
C MET A 1 55.16 45.11 36.88
N ARG A 2 55.86 45.23 38.02
CA ARG A 2 55.48 44.55 39.29
C ARG A 2 54.09 44.91 39.85
N ARG A 3 53.65 46.17 39.71
CA ARG A 3 52.30 46.64 40.11
C ARG A 3 51.17 46.23 39.14
N LEU A 4 51.49 46.07 37.85
CA LEU A 4 50.55 45.56 36.84
C LEU A 4 50.33 44.05 37.00
N LEU A 5 51.39 43.31 37.34
CA LEU A 5 51.31 41.88 37.59
C LEU A 5 50.49 41.57 38.87
N SER A 6 50.65 42.38 39.92
CA SER A 6 49.85 42.24 41.16
C SER A 6 48.37 42.58 40.94
N SER A 7 48.06 43.58 40.10
CA SER A 7 46.68 43.88 39.73
C SER A 7 46.07 42.80 38.83
N LEU A 8 46.83 42.21 37.90
CA LEU A 8 46.35 41.10 37.07
C LEU A 8 46.10 39.83 37.88
N ILE A 9 46.97 39.51 38.84
CA ILE A 9 46.79 38.36 39.74
C ILE A 9 45.59 38.56 40.65
N PHE A 10 45.37 39.78 41.16
CA PHE A 10 44.20 40.09 41.99
C PHE A 10 42.89 40.05 41.19
N PHE A 11 42.87 40.53 39.94
CA PHE A 11 41.70 40.43 39.06
C PHE A 11 41.42 38.99 38.61
N SER A 12 42.47 38.19 38.36
CA SER A 12 42.36 36.75 38.08
C SER A 12 41.81 35.96 39.28
N PHE A 13 42.19 36.35 40.50
CA PHE A 13 41.65 35.75 41.73
C PHE A 13 40.17 36.10 41.97
N ILE A 14 39.72 37.28 41.56
CA ILE A 14 38.29 37.68 41.65
C ILE A 14 37.43 36.91 40.64
N PHE A 15 37.95 36.60 39.45
CA PHE A 15 37.23 35.77 38.47
C PHE A 15 37.15 34.28 38.85
N LEU A 16 38.03 33.78 39.73
CA LEU A 16 37.96 32.41 40.24
C LEU A 16 36.83 32.19 41.27
N PHE A 17 36.28 33.25 41.88
CA PHE A 17 35.14 33.16 42.82
C PHE A 17 33.78 33.50 42.17
N ALA A 18 33.76 33.84 40.88
CA ALA A 18 32.53 34.06 40.12
C ALA A 18 32.01 32.78 39.44
N THR A 19 32.35 31.60 39.97
CA THR A 19 31.59 30.38 39.68
C THR A 19 30.43 30.35 40.65
N CYS A 20 29.36 31.07 40.31
CA CYS A 20 28.10 30.94 40.99
C CYS A 20 27.61 29.53 40.65
N ASP A 21 27.86 28.58 41.57
CA ASP A 21 27.21 27.29 41.60
C ASP A 21 25.72 27.59 41.83
N ASN A 22 24.99 27.83 40.72
CA ASN A 22 23.55 27.96 40.77
C ASN A 22 23.05 26.60 41.23
N GLN A 23 22.82 26.46 42.54
CA GLN A 23 22.16 25.29 43.09
C GLN A 23 20.87 25.10 42.31
N GLU A 24 20.81 24.00 41.58
CA GLU A 24 19.70 23.73 40.69
C GLU A 24 18.44 23.58 41.53
N GLU A 25 17.47 24.47 41.33
CA GLU A 25 16.22 24.43 42.08
C GLU A 25 15.28 23.38 41.49
N PHE A 26 14.65 22.60 42.38
CA PHE A 26 13.68 21.58 42.01
C PHE A 26 12.24 22.08 42.17
N ASN A 27 11.37 21.59 41.29
CA ASN A 27 9.94 21.81 41.39
C ASN A 27 9.30 20.80 42.35
N HIS A 28 8.75 21.28 43.45
CA HIS A 28 8.03 20.48 44.47
C HIS A 28 6.52 20.75 44.52
N ASP A 29 5.96 21.48 43.54
CA ASP A 29 4.52 21.74 43.50
C ASP A 29 3.74 20.43 43.28
N PRO A 30 2.84 20.03 44.20
CA PRO A 30 2.04 18.81 44.06
C PRO A 30 0.99 18.90 42.93
N ASN A 31 0.61 20.11 42.52
CA ASN A 31 -0.36 20.31 41.44
C ASN A 31 0.29 20.35 40.05
N PHE A 32 1.61 20.39 39.99
CA PHE A 32 2.35 20.43 38.72
C PHE A 32 2.05 19.22 37.83
N LEU A 33 2.01 19.47 36.53
CA LEU A 33 1.81 18.48 35.48
C LEU A 33 2.95 18.55 34.48
N LEU A 34 3.45 17.39 34.10
CA LEU A 34 4.30 17.26 32.92
C LEU A 34 3.42 17.31 31.67
N ASN A 35 3.96 17.86 30.59
CA ASN A 35 3.26 17.87 29.31
C ASN A 35 3.74 16.70 28.45
N PHE A 36 2.84 16.11 27.68
CA PHE A 36 3.15 15.03 26.75
C PHE A 36 3.12 15.56 25.31
N SER A 37 3.92 14.97 24.41
CA SER A 37 3.85 15.30 22.97
C SER A 37 2.56 14.86 22.29
N ASN A 38 1.82 13.95 22.92
CA ASN A 38 0.61 13.31 22.40
C ASN A 38 -0.38 13.15 23.56
N ASP A 39 -1.65 12.87 23.27
CA ASP A 39 -2.64 12.54 24.30
C ASP A 39 -2.65 11.03 24.63
N SER A 40 -2.27 10.22 23.65
CA SER A 40 -2.06 8.78 23.78
C SER A 40 -1.10 8.30 22.71
N ILE A 41 -0.55 7.09 22.90
CA ILE A 41 0.14 6.36 21.85
C ILE A 41 -0.73 5.19 21.42
N THR A 42 -1.06 5.17 20.13
CA THR A 42 -1.76 4.07 19.49
C THR A 42 -0.95 3.49 18.36
N PHE A 43 -1.01 2.18 18.18
CA PHE A 43 -0.56 1.50 16.98
C PHE A 43 -1.77 1.11 16.14
N ASP A 44 -1.63 1.16 14.82
CA ASP A 44 -2.58 0.53 13.91
C ASP A 44 -2.64 -0.98 14.20
N THR A 45 -3.63 -1.69 13.66
CA THR A 45 -3.80 -3.11 14.00
C THR A 45 -2.53 -3.92 13.72
N ILE A 46 -1.85 -4.36 14.79
CA ILE A 46 -0.61 -5.14 14.74
C ILE A 46 -0.98 -6.62 14.63
N PHE A 47 -0.23 -7.37 13.82
CA PHE A 47 -0.38 -8.83 13.83
C PHE A 47 0.36 -9.45 15.00
N SER A 48 -0.31 -10.35 15.71
CA SER A 48 0.32 -11.06 16.81
C SER A 48 1.53 -11.89 16.34
N GLY A 49 2.51 -11.99 17.23
CA GLY A 49 3.81 -12.60 16.95
C GLY A 49 4.75 -11.74 16.11
N LEU A 50 4.36 -10.53 15.68
CA LEU A 50 5.25 -9.53 15.08
C LEU A 50 5.46 -8.34 16.02
N PRO A 51 6.70 -7.86 16.18
CA PRO A 51 6.93 -6.60 16.86
C PRO A 51 6.38 -5.43 16.05
N SER A 52 5.81 -4.44 16.74
CA SER A 52 5.44 -3.17 16.14
C SER A 52 6.68 -2.39 15.68
N THR A 53 6.45 -1.31 14.93
CA THR A 53 7.44 -0.22 14.88
C THR A 53 7.59 0.46 16.22
N THR A 54 8.69 1.18 16.41
CA THR A 54 8.93 1.99 17.60
C THR A 54 8.20 3.33 17.47
N LYS A 55 7.35 3.67 18.44
CA LYS A 55 6.77 5.02 18.58
C LYS A 55 7.49 5.81 19.66
N GLN A 56 7.53 7.13 19.48
CA GLN A 56 8.22 8.05 20.36
C GLN A 56 7.23 8.91 21.12
N LEU A 57 7.38 8.97 22.45
CA LEU A 57 6.73 9.91 23.35
C LEU A 57 7.77 10.86 23.93
N LYS A 58 7.50 12.16 23.89
CA LYS A 58 8.26 13.15 24.66
C LYS A 58 7.47 13.58 25.88
N ILE A 59 8.17 13.65 27.01
CA ILE A 59 7.64 14.18 28.27
C ILE A 59 8.41 15.47 28.56
N TYR A 60 7.69 16.58 28.64
CA TYR A 60 8.26 17.91 28.82
C TYR A 60 8.10 18.37 30.26
N ASN A 61 9.17 18.96 30.79
CA ASN A 61 9.12 19.77 32.00
C ASN A 61 8.94 21.25 31.60
N PRO A 62 7.71 21.80 31.59
CA PRO A 62 7.48 23.19 31.26
C PRO A 62 7.95 24.16 32.34
N SER A 63 8.41 23.69 33.51
CA SER A 63 8.85 24.55 34.61
C SER A 63 10.20 25.23 34.31
N SER A 64 10.45 26.38 34.94
CA SER A 64 11.79 26.99 35.00
C SER A 64 12.71 26.33 36.03
N LYS A 65 12.23 25.29 36.73
CA LYS A 65 12.95 24.49 37.71
C LYS A 65 13.06 23.05 37.23
N ALA A 66 14.12 22.34 37.61
CA ALA A 66 14.25 20.93 37.29
C ALA A 66 13.19 20.10 38.03
N ILE A 67 12.95 18.89 37.57
CA ILE A 67 12.05 17.96 38.25
C ILE A 67 12.68 16.57 38.33
N TYR A 68 12.34 15.88 39.40
CA TYR A 68 12.81 14.54 39.67
C TYR A 68 11.62 13.59 39.76
N LEU A 69 11.62 12.57 38.91
CA LEU A 69 10.63 11.51 38.91
C LEU A 69 11.13 10.38 39.79
N ASP A 70 10.34 10.04 40.81
CA ASP A 70 10.59 8.90 41.68
C ASP A 70 10.63 7.62 40.84
N LYS A 71 9.68 7.48 39.92
CA LYS A 71 9.52 6.30 39.06
C LYS A 71 8.77 6.62 37.77
N ILE A 72 9.22 6.02 36.67
CA ILE A 72 8.46 5.83 35.43
C ILE A 72 8.27 4.32 35.27
N ALA A 73 7.06 3.83 35.03
CA ALA A 73 6.85 2.42 34.71
C ALA A 73 5.56 2.17 33.94
N LEU A 74 5.47 1.02 33.27
CA LEU A 74 4.18 0.48 32.84
C LEU A 74 3.34 0.08 34.05
N GLU A 75 2.02 0.30 33.96
CA GLU A 75 1.05 -0.15 34.96
C GLU A 75 0.96 -1.69 34.93
N ASN A 76 0.76 -2.26 33.75
CA ASN A 76 0.65 -3.70 33.53
C ASN A 76 1.87 -4.22 32.77
N ASN A 77 2.91 -4.62 33.51
CA ASN A 77 4.17 -5.13 32.95
C ASN A 77 4.07 -6.51 32.23
N THR A 78 2.89 -6.88 31.72
CA THR A 78 2.57 -8.18 31.12
C THR A 78 1.89 -8.07 29.75
N GLU A 79 1.47 -6.88 29.32
CA GLU A 79 0.61 -6.72 28.12
C GLU A 79 1.37 -6.57 26.79
N GLY A 80 2.65 -6.92 26.76
CA GLY A 80 3.48 -6.94 25.55
C GLY A 80 4.08 -5.58 25.15
N TYR A 81 3.74 -4.50 25.86
CA TYR A 81 4.43 -3.22 25.69
C TYR A 81 5.85 -3.30 26.27
N THR A 82 6.80 -2.79 25.50
CA THR A 82 8.20 -2.62 25.92
C THR A 82 8.59 -1.15 25.81
N LEU A 83 9.26 -0.63 26.84
CA LEU A 83 9.75 0.75 26.90
C LEU A 83 11.28 0.80 26.82
N ASN A 84 11.78 1.85 26.17
CA ASN A 84 13.11 2.37 26.39
C ASN A 84 12.97 3.81 26.91
N ILE A 85 13.45 4.05 28.13
CA ILE A 85 13.26 5.30 28.87
C ILE A 85 14.60 6.03 28.90
N ASN A 86 14.69 7.12 28.14
CA ASN A 86 15.87 7.97 28.04
C ASN A 86 17.18 7.21 27.72
N GLY A 87 17.10 6.22 26.84
CA GLY A 87 18.23 5.40 26.40
C GLY A 87 18.43 4.11 27.20
N ALA A 88 17.75 3.94 28.33
CA ALA A 88 17.78 2.71 29.10
C ALA A 88 16.62 1.78 28.72
N GLU A 89 16.94 0.57 28.28
CA GLU A 89 15.94 -0.47 27.99
C GLU A 89 15.29 -0.96 29.29
N GLY A 90 13.95 -1.00 29.31
CA GLY A 90 13.19 -1.55 30.42
C GLY A 90 11.88 -0.81 30.71
N ASN A 91 10.89 -1.56 31.16
CA ASN A 91 9.54 -1.08 31.50
C ASN A 91 9.48 -0.32 32.83
N THR A 92 10.62 -0.04 33.45
CA THR A 92 10.70 0.74 34.68
C THR A 92 12.02 1.50 34.73
N ALA A 93 11.94 2.79 34.99
CA ALA A 93 13.06 3.62 35.40
C ALA A 93 12.75 4.25 36.76
N ARG A 94 13.77 4.44 37.59
CA ARG A 94 13.65 5.15 38.86
C ARG A 94 14.54 6.36 38.83
N GLN A 95 14.25 7.34 39.69
CA GLN A 95 15.21 8.41 39.96
C GLN A 95 15.55 9.20 38.66
N VAL A 96 14.53 9.50 37.84
CA VAL A 96 14.69 10.09 36.51
C VAL A 96 14.67 11.61 36.63
N TYR A 97 15.77 12.25 36.27
CA TYR A 97 15.94 13.70 36.29
C TYR A 97 15.59 14.32 34.94
N ILE A 98 14.79 15.40 34.96
CA ILE A 98 14.46 16.20 33.77
C ILE A 98 14.82 17.67 34.07
N PRO A 99 15.76 18.28 33.34
CA PRO A 99 16.15 19.68 33.55
C PRO A 99 14.99 20.66 33.37
N ALA A 100 15.19 21.89 33.85
CA ALA A 100 14.28 23.00 33.60
C ALA A 100 14.10 23.24 32.09
N LYS A 101 12.85 23.40 31.63
CA LYS A 101 12.51 23.65 30.22
C LYS A 101 13.00 22.58 29.24
N ASP A 102 13.27 21.37 29.73
CA ASP A 102 13.77 20.26 28.92
C ASP A 102 12.75 19.11 28.84
N SER A 103 13.13 18.02 28.16
CA SER A 103 12.30 16.87 27.89
C SER A 103 13.04 15.55 28.01
N LEU A 104 12.29 14.48 28.19
CA LEU A 104 12.76 13.10 28.18
C LEU A 104 12.09 12.35 27.02
N TYR A 105 12.80 11.40 26.44
CA TYR A 105 12.28 10.50 25.41
C TYR A 105 11.88 9.14 26.00
N ILE A 106 10.70 8.65 25.62
CA ILE A 106 10.32 7.25 25.79
C ILE A 106 10.06 6.67 24.40
N PHE A 107 10.74 5.58 24.08
CA PHE A 107 10.46 4.77 22.91
C PHE A 107 9.60 3.57 23.33
N ILE A 108 8.56 3.30 22.57
CA ILE A 108 7.50 2.35 22.91
C ILE A 108 7.36 1.36 21.75
N GLU A 109 7.35 0.08 22.07
CA GLU A 109 7.09 -1.02 21.15
C GLU A 109 6.00 -1.92 21.74
N LEU A 110 5.27 -2.62 20.87
CA LEU A 110 4.26 -3.61 21.25
C LEU A 110 4.56 -4.92 20.53
N ASN A 111 4.62 -6.02 21.30
CA ASN A 111 4.70 -7.37 20.77
C ASN A 111 3.81 -8.28 21.60
N VAL A 112 2.69 -8.70 21.02
CA VAL A 112 1.69 -9.54 21.68
C VAL A 112 1.67 -10.91 21.02
N GLN A 113 1.66 -11.96 21.83
CA GLN A 113 1.61 -13.33 21.34
C GLN A 113 0.23 -13.66 20.76
N ASP A 114 0.22 -14.63 19.85
CA ASP A 114 -1.00 -15.16 19.25
C ASP A 114 -1.83 -15.90 20.31
N ASP A 115 -3.13 -15.65 20.34
CA ASP A 115 -4.09 -16.30 21.25
C ASP A 115 -5.29 -16.88 20.47
N ASN A 116 -5.09 -17.12 19.17
CA ASN A 116 -5.95 -17.84 18.26
C ASN A 116 -7.39 -17.31 18.18
N GLN A 117 -7.56 -15.99 18.21
CA GLN A 117 -8.86 -15.31 18.11
C GLN A 117 -9.10 -14.79 16.69
N ASP A 118 -10.35 -14.89 16.22
CA ASP A 118 -10.73 -14.31 14.93
C ASP A 118 -10.86 -12.79 15.02
N ALA A 119 -11.47 -12.29 16.10
CA ALA A 119 -11.67 -10.86 16.30
C ALA A 119 -10.39 -10.15 16.78
N PRO A 120 -10.14 -8.90 16.35
CA PRO A 120 -9.08 -8.10 16.92
C PRO A 120 -9.31 -7.84 18.41
N ARG A 121 -8.22 -7.89 19.20
CA ARG A 121 -8.21 -7.58 20.62
C ARG A 121 -7.70 -6.17 20.85
N LEU A 122 -8.33 -5.47 21.79
CA LEU A 122 -7.84 -4.19 22.29
C LEU A 122 -6.88 -4.42 23.45
N ILE A 123 -5.68 -3.87 23.37
CA ILE A 123 -4.65 -3.89 24.41
C ILE A 123 -4.51 -2.47 24.95
N GLU A 124 -4.59 -2.30 26.26
CA GLU A 124 -4.58 -1.00 26.94
C GLU A 124 -3.67 -1.05 28.16
N ASP A 125 -2.72 -0.12 28.22
CA ASP A 125 -1.82 0.02 29.36
C ASP A 125 -1.57 1.52 29.64
N TYR A 126 -0.94 1.82 30.76
CA TYR A 126 -0.57 3.18 31.13
C TYR A 126 0.90 3.29 31.48
N ILE A 127 1.57 4.31 30.96
CA ILE A 127 2.85 4.75 31.53
C ILE A 127 2.53 5.61 32.76
N LEU A 128 2.98 5.16 33.92
CA LEU A 128 2.83 5.81 35.22
C LEU A 128 4.08 6.64 35.54
N LEU A 129 3.92 7.94 35.72
CA LEU A 129 4.95 8.86 36.19
C LEU A 129 4.66 9.23 37.64
N THR A 130 5.54 8.86 38.56
CA THR A 130 5.42 9.18 39.99
C THR A 130 6.41 10.28 40.35
N TYR A 131 5.91 11.40 40.89
CA TYR A 131 6.71 12.53 41.36
C TYR A 131 5.89 13.43 42.30
N ASN A 132 6.53 14.16 43.21
CA ASN A 132 5.86 15.07 44.15
C ASN A 132 4.63 14.45 44.86
N SER A 133 4.72 13.16 45.24
CA SER A 133 3.62 12.36 45.84
C SER A 133 2.37 12.19 44.96
N LYS A 134 2.48 12.44 43.65
CA LYS A 134 1.42 12.29 42.66
C LYS A 134 1.79 11.24 41.62
N VAL A 135 0.77 10.63 41.01
CA VAL A 135 0.91 9.75 39.84
C VAL A 135 0.19 10.40 38.66
N GLN A 136 0.92 10.70 37.58
CA GLN A 136 0.35 11.11 36.30
C GLN A 136 0.39 9.90 35.35
N LYS A 137 -0.73 9.62 34.68
CA LYS A 137 -0.86 8.51 33.74
C LYS A 137 -0.81 8.99 32.29
N PHE A 138 -0.26 8.17 31.42
CA PHE A 138 -0.28 8.35 29.98
C PHE A 138 -0.80 7.09 29.29
N LEU A 139 -1.82 7.22 28.42
CA LEU A 139 -2.52 6.09 27.82
C LEU A 139 -1.74 5.47 26.65
N LEU A 140 -1.58 4.16 26.70
CA LEU A 140 -1.21 3.30 25.56
C LEU A 140 -2.44 2.48 25.17
N LYS A 141 -2.81 2.49 23.88
CA LYS A 141 -4.02 1.81 23.40
C LYS A 141 -3.82 1.29 22.00
N SER A 142 -3.95 -0.01 21.75
CA SER A 142 -3.67 -0.57 20.42
C SER A 142 -4.50 -1.80 20.10
N TRP A 143 -4.81 -1.98 18.82
CA TRP A 143 -5.49 -3.18 18.35
C TRP A 143 -4.48 -4.23 17.91
N VAL A 144 -4.71 -5.47 18.28
CA VAL A 144 -3.92 -6.64 17.85
C VAL A 144 -4.85 -7.62 17.15
N GLN A 145 -4.42 -8.16 16.02
CA GLN A 145 -5.16 -9.14 15.24
C GLN A 145 -4.32 -10.41 15.10
N ASP A 146 -4.88 -11.55 15.49
CA ASP A 146 -4.24 -12.83 15.18
C ASP A 146 -4.38 -13.12 13.68
N VAL A 147 -3.42 -13.84 13.12
CA VAL A 147 -3.33 -14.11 11.68
C VAL A 147 -3.13 -15.58 11.40
N ILE A 148 -3.63 -16.07 10.27
CA ILE A 148 -3.36 -17.42 9.80
C ILE A 148 -1.97 -17.43 9.17
N ARG A 149 -1.09 -18.30 9.71
CA ARG A 149 0.27 -18.51 9.24
C ARG A 149 0.44 -19.91 8.67
N PHE A 150 1.34 -20.04 7.70
CA PHE A 150 1.60 -21.30 7.03
C PHE A 150 2.86 -21.95 7.61
N LYS A 151 2.72 -23.19 8.10
CA LYS A 151 3.87 -23.99 8.57
C LYS A 151 4.60 -24.68 7.42
N ASN A 152 3.89 -24.93 6.32
CA ASN A 152 4.41 -25.48 5.08
C ASN A 152 4.14 -24.47 3.97
N ASN A 153 5.11 -24.32 3.08
CA ASN A 153 5.02 -23.40 1.95
C ASN A 153 4.19 -23.98 0.80
N GLU A 154 3.82 -25.26 0.85
CA GLU A 154 2.97 -25.86 -0.17
C GLU A 154 1.49 -25.82 0.22
N LEU A 155 0.67 -25.27 -0.67
CA LEU A 155 -0.78 -25.24 -0.55
C LEU A 155 -1.40 -26.43 -1.28
N GLN A 156 -2.36 -27.06 -0.61
CA GLN A 156 -3.29 -28.03 -1.19
C GLN A 156 -4.61 -27.32 -1.50
N THR A 157 -5.55 -28.06 -2.07
CA THR A 157 -6.91 -27.57 -2.30
C THR A 157 -7.53 -27.11 -0.98
N GLN A 158 -7.87 -25.82 -0.91
CA GLN A 158 -8.38 -25.20 0.30
C GLN A 158 -9.09 -23.88 0.00
N GLU A 159 -9.78 -23.37 1.02
CA GLU A 159 -10.53 -22.12 0.96
C GLU A 159 -10.02 -21.14 2.03
N TRP A 160 -9.86 -19.88 1.64
CA TRP A 160 -9.54 -18.78 2.52
C TRP A 160 -10.75 -17.88 2.72
N THR A 161 -11.01 -17.50 3.97
CA THR A 161 -12.19 -16.73 4.37
C THR A 161 -11.83 -15.49 5.18
N GLN A 162 -12.73 -14.51 5.24
CA GLN A 162 -12.56 -13.24 5.95
C GLN A 162 -12.50 -13.33 7.48
N LYS A 163 -12.67 -14.52 8.08
CA LYS A 163 -12.69 -14.67 9.56
C LYS A 163 -11.43 -14.16 10.22
N ARG A 164 -10.29 -14.34 9.55
CA ARG A 164 -8.98 -13.93 10.04
C ARG A 164 -8.07 -13.60 8.86
N PRO A 165 -7.25 -12.55 8.94
CA PRO A 165 -6.29 -12.28 7.88
C PRO A 165 -5.24 -13.39 7.76
N TYR A 166 -4.75 -13.59 6.55
CA TYR A 166 -3.64 -14.50 6.25
C TYR A 166 -2.35 -13.69 6.23
N PHE A 167 -1.30 -14.21 6.86
CA PHE A 167 0.02 -13.59 6.83
C PHE A 167 1.03 -14.56 6.21
N ILE A 168 1.65 -14.10 5.13
CA ILE A 168 2.57 -14.86 4.30
C ILE A 168 3.96 -14.28 4.49
N ASP A 169 4.82 -14.99 5.22
CA ASP A 169 6.19 -14.56 5.52
C ASP A 169 7.27 -15.16 4.62
N ASN A 170 6.90 -16.14 3.80
CA ASN A 170 7.74 -16.81 2.82
C ASN A 170 6.94 -17.11 1.55
N ASP A 171 7.61 -17.52 0.48
CA ASP A 171 6.93 -17.93 -0.74
C ASP A 171 5.96 -19.11 -0.47
N LEU A 172 4.75 -19.02 -1.00
CA LEU A 172 3.78 -20.11 -1.01
C LEU A 172 3.64 -20.69 -2.42
N TYR A 173 3.41 -21.99 -2.51
CA TYR A 173 3.31 -22.74 -3.76
C TYR A 173 1.97 -23.47 -3.80
N LEU A 174 1.04 -22.98 -4.61
CA LEU A 174 -0.15 -23.75 -4.97
C LEU A 174 0.23 -24.78 -6.01
N LYS A 175 0.28 -26.05 -5.59
CA LYS A 175 0.74 -27.14 -6.46
C LYS A 175 -0.21 -27.40 -7.63
N GLN A 176 0.33 -28.01 -8.68
CA GLN A 176 -0.45 -28.51 -9.81
C GLN A 176 -1.64 -29.37 -9.31
N ASP A 177 -2.75 -29.28 -10.03
CA ASP A 177 -4.01 -29.98 -9.74
C ASP A 177 -4.64 -29.63 -8.38
N GLN A 178 -4.19 -28.55 -7.72
CA GLN A 178 -4.81 -28.01 -6.51
C GLN A 178 -5.54 -26.70 -6.81
N THR A 179 -6.60 -26.43 -6.06
CA THR A 179 -7.38 -25.19 -6.20
C THR A 179 -7.35 -24.38 -4.91
N LEU A 180 -6.93 -23.12 -5.00
CA LEU A 180 -7.08 -22.16 -3.92
C LEU A 180 -8.27 -21.26 -4.22
N THR A 181 -9.26 -21.26 -3.33
CA THR A 181 -10.40 -20.34 -3.42
C THR A 181 -10.32 -19.31 -2.30
N ILE A 182 -10.43 -18.02 -2.64
CA ILE A 182 -10.32 -16.92 -1.69
C ILE A 182 -11.63 -16.13 -1.72
N GLN A 183 -12.39 -16.21 -0.63
CA GLN A 183 -13.72 -15.64 -0.53
C GLN A 183 -13.70 -14.13 -0.25
N ALA A 184 -14.80 -13.46 -0.56
CA ALA A 184 -15.04 -12.05 -0.31
C ALA A 184 -14.66 -11.59 1.11
N GLY A 185 -14.11 -10.38 1.19
CA GLY A 185 -13.62 -9.76 2.42
C GLY A 185 -12.30 -10.34 2.98
N THR A 186 -11.73 -11.37 2.35
CA THR A 186 -10.46 -11.96 2.80
C THR A 186 -9.30 -10.98 2.64
N LYS A 187 -8.48 -10.88 3.68
CA LYS A 187 -7.28 -10.03 3.69
C LYS A 187 -6.03 -10.90 3.77
N VAL A 188 -5.11 -10.70 2.84
CA VAL A 188 -3.84 -11.43 2.73
C VAL A 188 -2.70 -10.43 2.78
N TYR A 189 -1.82 -10.61 3.75
CA TYR A 189 -0.72 -9.72 4.02
C TYR A 189 0.62 -10.41 3.82
N PHE A 190 1.53 -9.73 3.16
CA PHE A 190 2.83 -10.27 2.79
C PHE A 190 3.97 -9.62 3.57
N GLN A 191 4.96 -10.42 3.93
CA GLN A 191 6.27 -9.94 4.33
C GLN A 191 7.12 -9.63 3.10
N LYS A 192 8.09 -8.73 3.27
CA LYS A 192 9.11 -8.48 2.26
C LYS A 192 9.83 -9.76 1.87
N GLY A 193 9.83 -10.04 0.56
CA GLY A 193 10.45 -11.22 -0.03
C GLY A 193 9.51 -12.42 -0.20
N ALA A 194 8.26 -12.34 0.24
CA ALA A 194 7.26 -13.39 0.00
C ALA A 194 6.45 -13.14 -1.28
N GLY A 195 5.94 -14.22 -1.89
CA GLY A 195 5.00 -14.20 -3.00
C GLY A 195 4.18 -15.50 -3.06
N ILE A 196 3.28 -15.60 -4.04
CA ILE A 196 2.54 -16.84 -4.30
C ILE A 196 2.91 -17.35 -5.68
N HIS A 197 3.29 -18.63 -5.76
CA HIS A 197 3.59 -19.37 -6.97
C HIS A 197 2.42 -20.32 -7.27
N ILE A 198 1.75 -20.10 -8.39
CA ILE A 198 0.53 -20.76 -8.79
C ILE A 198 0.85 -21.73 -9.93
N HIS A 199 0.97 -23.02 -9.60
CA HIS A 199 0.96 -24.13 -10.56
C HIS A 199 -0.44 -24.75 -10.68
N GLY A 200 -1.30 -24.57 -9.67
CA GLY A 200 -2.70 -25.01 -9.68
C GLY A 200 -3.66 -23.95 -10.23
N THR A 201 -4.89 -23.96 -9.73
CA THR A 201 -5.95 -23.00 -10.09
C THR A 201 -6.22 -22.03 -8.95
N LEU A 202 -6.11 -20.73 -9.22
CA LEU A 202 -6.47 -19.66 -8.29
C LEU A 202 -7.85 -19.08 -8.64
N ASN A 203 -8.76 -19.11 -7.66
CA ASN A 203 -10.06 -18.47 -7.74
C ASN A 203 -10.18 -17.43 -6.62
N ILE A 204 -10.34 -16.16 -6.99
CA ILE A 204 -10.63 -15.07 -6.05
C ILE A 204 -12.05 -14.59 -6.33
N ASP A 205 -12.90 -14.68 -5.31
CA ASP A 205 -14.35 -14.47 -5.39
C ASP A 205 -14.74 -13.34 -4.42
N GLY A 206 -14.30 -12.13 -4.73
CA GLY A 206 -14.69 -10.91 -4.00
C GLY A 206 -16.05 -10.36 -4.43
N SER A 207 -16.48 -9.27 -3.79
CA SER A 207 -17.67 -8.52 -4.21
C SER A 207 -17.43 -7.01 -4.18
N PHE A 208 -18.32 -6.23 -4.79
CA PHE A 208 -18.28 -4.76 -4.73
C PHE A 208 -18.24 -4.22 -3.29
N GLU A 209 -19.00 -4.84 -2.37
CA GLU A 209 -19.06 -4.42 -0.97
C GLU A 209 -17.86 -4.89 -0.16
N THR A 210 -17.32 -6.06 -0.50
CA THR A 210 -16.27 -6.74 0.26
C THR A 210 -15.22 -7.34 -0.67
N PRO A 211 -14.37 -6.50 -1.30
CA PRO A 211 -13.31 -6.98 -2.16
C PRO A 211 -12.29 -7.81 -1.35
N VAL A 212 -11.57 -8.69 -2.05
CA VAL A 212 -10.40 -9.37 -1.49
C VAL A 212 -9.21 -8.42 -1.53
N PHE A 213 -8.40 -8.41 -0.47
CA PHE A 213 -7.26 -7.48 -0.35
C PHE A 213 -5.92 -8.22 -0.21
N PHE A 214 -4.96 -7.88 -1.07
CA PHE A 214 -3.59 -8.36 -1.08
C PHE A 214 -2.62 -7.18 -0.94
N GLY A 215 -1.79 -7.19 0.10
CA GLY A 215 -0.83 -6.10 0.30
C GLY A 215 0.22 -6.37 1.37
N SER A 216 1.04 -5.37 1.67
CA SER A 216 2.06 -5.50 2.71
C SER A 216 1.48 -5.53 4.12
N HIS A 217 2.09 -6.30 5.03
CA HIS A 217 1.78 -6.20 6.46
C HIS A 217 2.18 -4.85 7.08
N ARG A 218 3.00 -4.05 6.39
CA ARG A 218 3.35 -2.67 6.80
C ARG A 218 2.19 -1.74 6.44
N ARG A 219 1.46 -1.32 7.47
CA ARG A 219 0.22 -0.56 7.37
C ARG A 219 0.35 0.89 7.82
N GLU A 220 1.56 1.29 8.20
CA GLU A 220 1.85 2.66 8.60
C GLU A 220 1.73 3.61 7.40
N GLU A 221 1.28 4.85 7.63
CA GLU A 221 1.00 5.82 6.57
C GLU A 221 2.19 6.04 5.63
N LEU A 222 3.42 6.04 6.17
CA LEU A 222 4.64 6.22 5.39
C LEU A 222 4.94 5.08 4.40
N TYR A 223 4.28 3.93 4.55
CA TYR A 223 4.40 2.75 3.67
C TYR A 223 3.18 2.52 2.78
N LYS A 224 2.08 3.27 2.94
CA LYS A 224 0.78 2.98 2.32
C LYS A 224 0.82 2.87 0.78
N ASN A 225 1.65 3.66 0.12
CA ASN A 225 1.79 3.67 -1.36
C ASN A 225 3.23 3.37 -1.80
N VAL A 226 4.01 2.70 -0.96
CA VAL A 226 5.41 2.38 -1.28
C VAL A 226 5.46 1.06 -2.03
N PRO A 227 5.88 1.02 -3.30
CA PRO A 227 5.97 -0.22 -4.08
C PRO A 227 7.13 -1.12 -3.63
N GLY A 228 7.13 -2.38 -4.07
CA GLY A 228 8.24 -3.31 -3.85
C GLY A 228 8.29 -3.95 -2.46
N GLN A 229 7.16 -4.00 -1.74
CA GLN A 229 7.10 -4.53 -0.38
C GLN A 229 6.91 -6.05 -0.30
N TRP A 230 6.57 -6.71 -1.40
CA TRP A 230 6.47 -8.18 -1.55
C TRP A 230 6.58 -8.55 -3.03
N LYS A 231 6.76 -9.82 -3.38
CA LYS A 231 7.19 -10.22 -4.74
C LYS A 231 6.09 -10.08 -5.81
N GLY A 232 4.88 -10.54 -5.54
CA GLY A 232 3.80 -10.63 -6.52
C GLY A 232 3.15 -12.01 -6.60
N LEU A 233 2.29 -12.20 -7.60
CA LEU A 233 1.67 -13.48 -7.95
C LEU A 233 2.29 -14.04 -9.23
N PHE A 234 2.72 -15.31 -9.19
CA PHE A 234 3.46 -15.94 -10.27
C PHE A 234 2.69 -17.15 -10.81
N PHE A 235 2.20 -17.08 -12.05
CA PHE A 235 1.49 -18.19 -12.70
C PHE A 235 2.42 -18.94 -13.64
N TYR A 236 2.35 -20.28 -13.59
CA TYR A 236 3.22 -21.18 -14.35
C TYR A 236 2.45 -21.98 -15.39
N THR A 237 3.19 -22.70 -16.25
CA THR A 237 2.68 -23.52 -17.35
C THR A 237 1.56 -24.48 -16.94
N GLU A 238 1.56 -24.98 -15.71
CA GLU A 238 0.52 -25.90 -15.23
C GLU A 238 -0.80 -25.19 -14.86
N SER A 239 -0.77 -23.88 -14.61
CA SER A 239 -1.87 -23.12 -14.02
C SER A 239 -2.94 -22.73 -15.03
N LYS A 240 -4.16 -23.24 -14.84
CA LYS A 240 -5.27 -23.09 -15.79
C LYS A 240 -6.56 -22.72 -15.07
N ASN A 241 -7.49 -22.14 -15.83
CA ASN A 241 -8.84 -21.76 -15.39
C ASN A 241 -8.83 -20.82 -14.18
N ASN A 242 -7.91 -19.85 -14.18
CA ASN A 242 -7.78 -18.89 -13.08
C ASN A 242 -8.79 -17.76 -13.26
N VAL A 243 -9.48 -17.40 -12.17
CA VAL A 243 -10.45 -16.30 -12.15
C VAL A 243 -10.15 -15.40 -10.97
N ILE A 244 -10.06 -14.10 -11.22
CA ILE A 244 -9.86 -13.07 -10.21
C ILE A 244 -11.00 -12.07 -10.31
N SER A 245 -11.89 -12.07 -9.31
CA SER A 245 -13.01 -11.14 -9.21
C SER A 245 -12.86 -10.26 -7.96
N HIS A 246 -13.00 -8.95 -8.13
CA HIS A 246 -12.97 -7.96 -7.04
C HIS A 246 -11.75 -8.03 -6.11
N LEU A 247 -10.56 -8.08 -6.71
CA LEU A 247 -9.29 -8.04 -5.99
C LEU A 247 -8.72 -6.63 -5.94
N GLN A 248 -8.29 -6.19 -4.76
CA GLN A 248 -7.32 -5.11 -4.60
C GLN A 248 -5.94 -5.69 -4.30
N LEU A 249 -4.99 -5.52 -5.21
CA LEU A 249 -3.61 -5.95 -5.05
C LEU A 249 -2.69 -4.73 -5.12
N GLU A 250 -1.91 -4.49 -4.07
CA GLU A 250 -1.07 -3.30 -4.00
C GLU A 250 0.36 -3.50 -3.48
N ASN A 251 1.22 -2.56 -3.85
CA ASN A 251 2.56 -2.33 -3.26
C ASN A 251 3.55 -3.49 -3.45
N ALA A 252 3.39 -4.30 -4.48
CA ALA A 252 4.29 -5.42 -4.80
C ALA A 252 5.49 -4.97 -5.65
N ILE A 253 6.42 -5.89 -5.91
CA ILE A 253 7.47 -5.71 -6.93
C ILE A 253 6.79 -5.79 -8.30
N ASN A 254 6.25 -6.97 -8.62
CA ASN A 254 5.36 -7.22 -9.76
C ASN A 254 3.94 -7.48 -9.22
N GLY A 255 2.88 -7.08 -9.93
CA GLY A 255 1.52 -7.47 -9.55
C GLY A 255 1.25 -8.93 -9.89
N ILE A 256 1.20 -9.24 -11.19
CA ILE A 256 1.07 -10.58 -11.76
C ILE A 256 2.20 -10.79 -12.78
N SER A 257 2.88 -11.93 -12.70
CA SER A 257 3.73 -12.46 -13.77
C SER A 257 3.24 -13.85 -14.14
N ALA A 258 2.68 -14.00 -15.35
CA ALA A 258 2.12 -15.25 -15.85
C ALA A 258 2.89 -15.75 -17.06
N GLN A 259 3.46 -16.94 -16.97
CA GLN A 259 4.25 -17.52 -18.06
C GLN A 259 3.77 -18.93 -18.38
N SER A 260 3.85 -19.29 -19.65
CA SER A 260 3.63 -20.66 -20.08
C SER A 260 4.56 -21.08 -21.22
N GLU A 261 4.90 -22.36 -21.25
CA GLU A 261 5.55 -22.98 -22.41
C GLU A 261 4.54 -23.29 -23.53
N THR A 262 3.24 -23.27 -23.23
CA THR A 262 2.16 -23.59 -24.19
C THR A 262 1.03 -22.57 -24.08
N ASN A 263 0.46 -22.13 -25.21
CA ASN A 263 -0.67 -21.20 -25.18
C ASN A 263 -2.03 -21.89 -24.87
N ASN A 264 -2.13 -22.60 -23.75
CA ASN A 264 -3.36 -23.28 -23.30
C ASN A 264 -3.80 -22.88 -21.88
N ASN A 265 -3.17 -21.85 -21.32
CA ASN A 265 -3.49 -21.28 -20.01
C ASN A 265 -4.39 -20.07 -20.18
N ASN A 266 -5.17 -19.75 -19.13
CA ASN A 266 -6.02 -18.57 -19.11
C ASN A 266 -6.07 -17.95 -17.71
N LEU A 267 -6.20 -16.64 -17.72
CA LEU A 267 -6.48 -15.81 -16.56
C LEU A 267 -7.57 -14.82 -16.95
N GLU A 268 -8.67 -14.86 -16.21
CA GLU A 268 -9.79 -13.95 -16.33
C GLU A 268 -9.80 -13.04 -15.11
N ILE A 269 -9.86 -11.73 -15.33
CA ILE A 269 -9.84 -10.73 -14.26
C ILE A 269 -11.01 -9.77 -14.44
N GLU A 270 -11.79 -9.57 -13.40
CA GLU A 270 -12.93 -8.67 -13.39
C GLU A 270 -12.94 -7.80 -12.13
N TYR A 271 -13.41 -6.55 -12.28
CA TYR A 271 -13.67 -5.61 -11.16
C TYR A 271 -12.50 -5.46 -10.18
N SER A 272 -11.27 -5.55 -10.68
CA SER A 272 -10.06 -5.64 -9.85
C SER A 272 -9.11 -4.47 -10.06
N GLN A 273 -8.36 -4.11 -9.01
CA GLN A 273 -7.38 -3.03 -9.04
C GLN A 273 -5.99 -3.50 -8.63
N PHE A 274 -5.01 -3.10 -9.43
CA PHE A 274 -3.59 -3.41 -9.27
C PHE A 274 -2.84 -2.08 -9.16
N LEU A 275 -2.29 -1.78 -7.98
CA LEU A 275 -1.76 -0.45 -7.66
C LEU A 275 -0.33 -0.51 -7.11
N ASN A 276 0.53 0.40 -7.57
CA ASN A 276 1.87 0.65 -7.02
C ASN A 276 2.84 -0.55 -7.15
N PHE A 277 3.55 -0.64 -8.28
CA PHE A 277 4.53 -1.69 -8.54
C PHE A 277 5.90 -1.12 -8.86
N SER A 278 6.97 -1.72 -8.32
CA SER A 278 8.32 -1.22 -8.58
C SER A 278 8.80 -1.53 -10.00
N THR A 279 8.18 -2.53 -10.64
CA THR A 279 8.41 -2.96 -12.02
C THR A 279 7.08 -2.91 -12.78
N THR A 280 6.47 -4.06 -13.07
CA THR A 280 5.30 -4.22 -13.94
C THR A 280 4.06 -4.62 -13.16
N GLY A 281 2.91 -4.05 -13.55
CA GLY A 281 1.62 -4.39 -12.97
C GLY A 281 1.16 -5.80 -13.33
N ILE A 282 0.93 -6.05 -14.61
CA ILE A 282 0.57 -7.37 -15.14
C ILE A 282 1.48 -7.71 -16.31
N GLU A 283 2.18 -8.83 -16.21
CA GLU A 283 3.06 -9.35 -17.23
C GLU A 283 2.58 -10.74 -17.65
N THR A 284 2.53 -10.99 -18.96
CA THR A 284 2.19 -12.29 -19.52
C THR A 284 3.21 -12.70 -20.59
N ASN A 285 3.55 -13.99 -20.63
CA ASN A 285 4.37 -14.58 -21.68
C ASN A 285 3.76 -15.90 -22.15
N ASN A 286 3.31 -15.96 -23.41
CA ASN A 286 2.58 -17.10 -24.00
C ASN A 286 1.35 -17.52 -23.16
N PHE A 287 0.66 -16.55 -22.58
CA PHE A 287 -0.45 -16.77 -21.64
C PHE A 287 -1.68 -15.98 -22.10
N ASN A 288 -2.88 -16.57 -22.07
CA ASN A 288 -4.10 -15.84 -22.45
C ASN A 288 -4.63 -15.02 -21.28
N LEU A 289 -4.96 -13.75 -21.53
CA LEU A 289 -5.47 -12.83 -20.51
C LEU A 289 -6.71 -12.10 -21.03
N LYS A 290 -7.81 -12.27 -20.31
CA LYS A 290 -9.05 -11.52 -20.53
C LYS A 290 -9.35 -10.69 -19.30
N MET A 291 -9.65 -9.41 -19.51
CA MET A 291 -9.94 -8.48 -18.42
C MET A 291 -11.12 -7.60 -18.75
N HIS A 292 -11.98 -7.35 -17.76
CA HIS A 292 -12.92 -6.22 -17.83
C HIS A 292 -13.06 -5.49 -16.51
N ASP A 293 -13.30 -4.18 -16.59
CA ASP A 293 -13.41 -3.32 -15.40
C ASP A 293 -12.18 -3.46 -14.49
N VAL A 294 -10.99 -3.48 -15.09
CA VAL A 294 -9.71 -3.60 -14.37
C VAL A 294 -8.94 -2.29 -14.40
N ILE A 295 -8.40 -1.91 -13.24
CA ILE A 295 -7.49 -0.77 -13.10
C ILE A 295 -6.08 -1.31 -12.86
N VAL A 296 -5.12 -0.89 -13.70
CA VAL A 296 -3.69 -1.15 -13.44
C VAL A 296 -2.96 0.18 -13.43
N SER A 297 -2.32 0.50 -12.31
CA SER A 297 -1.73 1.82 -12.15
C SER A 297 -0.42 1.89 -11.36
N ASN A 298 0.32 2.97 -11.67
CA ASN A 298 1.51 3.43 -10.98
C ASN A 298 2.63 2.38 -10.92
N CYS A 299 3.23 2.08 -12.09
CA CYS A 299 4.23 1.03 -12.25
C CYS A 299 5.58 1.63 -12.68
N GLY A 300 6.68 1.18 -12.08
CA GLY A 300 8.03 1.62 -12.44
C GLY A 300 8.41 1.35 -13.90
N GLU A 301 7.80 0.33 -14.50
CA GLU A 301 7.95 -0.06 -15.90
C GLU A 301 6.59 0.04 -16.62
N GLN A 302 6.08 -1.07 -17.17
CA GLN A 302 4.77 -1.14 -17.84
C GLN A 302 3.65 -1.30 -16.81
N ALA A 303 2.47 -0.75 -17.08
CA ALA A 303 1.27 -1.21 -16.38
C ALA A 303 0.93 -2.64 -16.84
N VAL A 304 0.97 -2.87 -18.15
CA VAL A 304 0.71 -4.18 -18.75
C VAL A 304 1.76 -4.50 -19.81
N LEU A 305 2.40 -5.67 -19.68
CA LEU A 305 3.35 -6.22 -20.64
C LEU A 305 2.82 -7.56 -21.16
N LEU A 306 2.65 -7.65 -22.47
CA LEU A 306 2.14 -8.84 -23.16
C LEU A 306 3.20 -9.36 -24.11
N GLU A 307 3.74 -10.54 -23.85
CA GLU A 307 4.81 -11.16 -24.64
C GLU A 307 4.38 -12.51 -25.21
N GLY A 308 4.97 -12.86 -26.35
CA GLY A 308 4.75 -14.15 -27.00
C GLY A 308 3.34 -14.31 -27.56
N ASP A 309 2.84 -15.54 -27.59
CA ASP A 309 1.69 -15.93 -28.40
C ASP A 309 0.37 -16.04 -27.60
N GLY A 310 0.04 -15.09 -26.73
CA GLY A 310 -1.26 -15.06 -26.02
C GLY A 310 -2.41 -14.42 -26.80
N ASN A 311 -3.66 -14.77 -26.46
CA ASN A 311 -4.86 -14.03 -26.85
C ASN A 311 -5.26 -13.06 -25.73
N PHE A 312 -5.57 -11.82 -26.12
CA PHE A 312 -5.78 -10.74 -25.16
C PHE A 312 -7.07 -9.97 -25.48
N GLU A 313 -7.91 -9.76 -24.46
CA GLU A 313 -9.15 -8.98 -24.57
C GLU A 313 -9.32 -8.09 -23.34
N PHE A 314 -9.28 -6.77 -23.52
CA PHE A 314 -9.45 -5.77 -22.46
C PHE A 314 -10.69 -4.92 -22.73
N ILE A 315 -11.61 -4.88 -21.77
CA ILE A 315 -12.90 -4.20 -21.93
C ILE A 315 -13.14 -3.29 -20.74
N HIS A 316 -13.42 -2.01 -20.96
CA HIS A 316 -13.62 -1.07 -19.85
C HIS A 316 -12.45 -1.04 -18.85
N CYS A 317 -11.21 -1.16 -19.33
CA CYS A 317 -10.01 -1.17 -18.49
C CYS A 317 -9.34 0.20 -18.43
N ASN A 318 -8.78 0.56 -17.27
CA ASN A 318 -7.99 1.77 -17.06
C ASN A 318 -6.52 1.39 -16.83
N LEU A 319 -5.71 1.48 -17.88
CA LEU A 319 -4.26 1.29 -17.83
C LEU A 319 -3.60 2.67 -17.71
N ILE A 320 -3.23 3.05 -16.49
CA ILE A 320 -2.82 4.42 -16.17
C ILE A 320 -1.46 4.42 -15.50
N ASN A 321 -0.41 4.92 -16.15
CA ASN A 321 0.92 4.91 -15.55
C ASN A 321 1.50 6.33 -15.30
N ASN A 322 1.25 6.80 -14.07
CA ASN A 322 1.69 8.11 -13.55
C ASN A 322 2.89 8.00 -12.58
N TRP A 323 3.74 7.00 -12.76
CA TRP A 323 4.92 6.79 -11.93
C TRP A 323 5.74 8.06 -11.70
N PHE A 324 5.99 8.36 -10.43
CA PHE A 324 6.65 9.58 -9.98
C PHE A 324 7.93 9.36 -9.15
N ILE A 325 8.27 8.10 -8.83
CA ILE A 325 9.45 7.79 -8.01
C ILE A 325 10.75 7.91 -8.82
N SER A 326 10.72 7.51 -10.09
CA SER A 326 11.85 7.61 -11.02
C SER A 326 11.39 7.97 -12.43
N GLN A 327 12.33 8.23 -13.34
CA GLN A 327 11.98 8.43 -14.75
C GLN A 327 11.70 7.09 -15.43
N ARG A 328 10.49 6.92 -15.97
CA ARG A 328 10.13 5.75 -16.77
C ARG A 328 10.90 5.71 -18.08
N THR A 329 11.26 4.51 -18.53
CA THR A 329 11.82 4.24 -19.86
C THR A 329 10.80 3.58 -20.79
N THR A 330 9.88 2.76 -20.25
CA THR A 330 8.87 2.00 -20.99
C THR A 330 7.51 2.73 -21.07
N PRO A 331 6.62 2.33 -22.01
CA PRO A 331 5.24 2.81 -22.13
C PRO A 331 4.30 2.12 -21.12
N CYS A 332 3.02 2.50 -21.10
CA CYS A 332 2.03 1.97 -20.16
C CYS A 332 1.63 0.54 -20.56
N LEU A 333 1.39 0.33 -21.85
CA LEU A 333 1.09 -0.96 -22.44
C LEU A 333 2.14 -1.29 -23.51
N SER A 334 2.75 -2.47 -23.40
CA SER A 334 3.57 -3.05 -24.48
C SER A 334 2.95 -4.36 -24.95
N PHE A 335 2.72 -4.49 -26.25
CA PHE A 335 2.30 -5.73 -26.92
C PHE A 335 3.42 -6.25 -27.82
N LEU A 336 4.21 -7.18 -27.29
CA LEU A 336 5.43 -7.74 -27.89
C LEU A 336 5.21 -9.21 -28.30
N ALA A 337 4.16 -9.46 -29.08
CA ALA A 337 3.90 -10.79 -29.64
C ALA A 337 4.85 -11.14 -30.79
N ASN A 338 4.99 -12.44 -31.07
CA ASN A 338 5.84 -12.97 -32.13
C ASN A 338 5.30 -12.57 -33.52
N GLU A 339 6.19 -12.39 -34.51
CA GLU A 339 5.83 -11.98 -35.89
C GLU A 339 4.76 -12.89 -36.54
N GLU A 340 4.83 -14.19 -36.30
CA GLU A 340 3.94 -15.20 -36.90
C GLU A 340 2.65 -15.44 -36.09
N SER A 341 2.45 -14.70 -35.00
CA SER A 341 1.27 -14.87 -34.15
C SER A 341 0.01 -14.45 -34.90
N ASN A 342 -0.97 -15.37 -34.94
CA ASN A 342 -2.34 -15.07 -35.37
C ASN A 342 -3.23 -14.61 -34.19
N ASN A 343 -2.68 -14.58 -32.97
CA ASN A 343 -3.42 -14.21 -31.78
C ASN A 343 -3.47 -12.69 -31.67
N ALA A 344 -4.64 -12.16 -31.34
CA ALA A 344 -4.89 -10.73 -31.40
C ALA A 344 -5.02 -10.10 -30.01
N LEU A 345 -4.59 -8.85 -29.89
CA LEU A 345 -4.94 -7.96 -28.79
C LEU A 345 -6.19 -7.15 -29.17
N LYS A 346 -7.27 -7.31 -28.42
CA LYS A 346 -8.50 -6.52 -28.60
C LYS A 346 -8.76 -5.66 -27.38
N ILE A 347 -8.99 -4.38 -27.61
CA ILE A 347 -9.26 -3.41 -26.56
C ILE A 347 -10.52 -2.62 -26.92
N TYR A 348 -11.48 -2.59 -26.00
CA TYR A 348 -12.74 -1.88 -26.17
C TYR A 348 -13.01 -0.99 -24.96
N ASN A 349 -13.56 0.20 -25.18
CA ASN A 349 -14.07 1.09 -24.14
C ASN A 349 -13.05 1.39 -23.02
N SER A 350 -11.76 1.41 -23.34
CA SER A 350 -10.68 1.42 -22.33
C SER A 350 -9.84 2.71 -22.39
N ILE A 351 -9.05 2.93 -21.35
CA ILE A 351 -8.13 4.06 -21.24
C ILE A 351 -6.69 3.54 -21.18
N ILE A 352 -5.83 4.03 -22.08
CA ILE A 352 -4.38 3.84 -22.05
C ILE A 352 -3.74 5.22 -21.90
N TRP A 353 -3.26 5.54 -20.70
CA TRP A 353 -2.80 6.88 -20.34
C TRP A 353 -1.57 6.88 -19.42
N GLY A 354 -0.84 7.98 -19.40
CA GLY A 354 0.31 8.17 -18.52
C GLY A 354 1.17 9.38 -18.88
N SER A 355 2.40 9.41 -18.36
CA SER A 355 3.34 10.53 -18.51
C SER A 355 4.12 10.58 -19.82
N LYS A 356 4.23 9.48 -20.58
CA LYS A 356 4.97 9.39 -21.85
C LYS A 356 4.17 9.98 -23.02
N THR A 357 4.86 10.23 -24.14
CA THR A 357 4.24 10.63 -25.41
C THR A 357 3.53 9.46 -26.09
N ASN A 358 4.18 8.28 -26.08
CA ASN A 358 3.60 7.02 -26.54
C ASN A 358 3.44 6.13 -25.31
N GLU A 359 2.19 5.88 -24.92
CA GLU A 359 1.87 4.96 -23.82
C GLU A 359 1.45 3.58 -24.31
N PHE A 360 1.42 3.38 -25.63
CA PHE A 360 1.25 2.08 -26.25
C PHE A 360 2.42 1.79 -27.19
N GLU A 361 3.04 0.64 -27.01
CA GLU A 361 4.07 0.08 -27.87
C GLU A 361 3.61 -1.25 -28.44
N ILE A 362 3.95 -1.44 -29.71
CA ILE A 362 3.66 -2.63 -30.48
C ILE A 362 5.00 -3.17 -30.96
N GLY A 363 5.22 -4.47 -30.79
CA GLY A 363 6.39 -5.18 -31.26
C GLY A 363 6.34 -5.42 -32.77
N GLN A 364 6.52 -6.67 -33.17
CA GLN A 364 6.71 -7.02 -34.58
C GLN A 364 5.41 -7.41 -35.31
N THR A 365 4.28 -7.49 -34.59
CA THR A 365 2.98 -7.84 -35.16
C THR A 365 2.04 -6.64 -35.24
N ASN A 366 1.03 -6.72 -36.11
CA ASN A 366 -0.04 -5.71 -36.24
C ASN A 366 -1.42 -6.30 -35.94
N THR A 367 -1.46 -7.46 -35.27
CA THR A 367 -2.69 -8.17 -34.92
C THR A 367 -3.30 -7.58 -33.65
N PHE A 368 -3.66 -6.31 -33.70
CA PHE A 368 -4.39 -5.67 -32.62
C PHE A 368 -5.55 -4.83 -33.15
N GLN A 369 -6.52 -4.60 -32.29
CA GLN A 369 -7.65 -3.75 -32.54
C GLN A 369 -7.99 -2.98 -31.28
N ILE A 370 -8.10 -1.66 -31.39
CA ILE A 370 -8.57 -0.80 -30.31
C ILE A 370 -9.78 -0.02 -30.82
N GLU A 371 -10.91 -0.17 -30.14
CA GLU A 371 -12.14 0.53 -30.48
C GLU A 371 -12.67 1.36 -29.30
N ASN A 372 -13.27 2.51 -29.59
CA ASN A 372 -13.98 3.36 -28.61
C ASN A 372 -13.17 3.58 -27.33
N SER A 373 -11.87 3.86 -27.46
CA SER A 373 -10.94 3.92 -26.34
C SER A 373 -10.14 5.23 -26.35
N LEU A 374 -9.66 5.65 -25.19
CA LEU A 374 -8.69 6.73 -25.08
C LEU A 374 -7.26 6.17 -25.14
N VAL A 375 -6.44 6.69 -26.05
CA VAL A 375 -5.04 6.28 -26.19
C VAL A 375 -4.10 7.49 -26.24
N LYS A 376 -3.07 7.49 -25.41
CA LYS A 376 -1.97 8.47 -25.52
C LYS A 376 -0.89 7.96 -26.47
N LEU A 377 -0.80 8.56 -27.66
CA LEU A 377 0.02 8.07 -28.76
C LEU A 377 0.38 9.20 -29.74
N SER A 378 1.60 9.21 -30.29
CA SER A 378 2.01 10.22 -31.27
C SER A 378 1.22 10.10 -32.58
N SER A 379 1.06 11.22 -33.30
CA SER A 379 0.39 11.23 -34.60
C SER A 379 1.07 10.33 -35.65
N GLU A 380 2.39 10.13 -35.54
CA GLU A 380 3.12 9.19 -36.40
C GLU A 380 2.62 7.76 -36.21
N MET A 381 2.53 7.30 -34.96
CA MET A 381 2.06 5.96 -34.63
C MET A 381 0.57 5.79 -34.94
N GLN A 382 -0.25 6.81 -34.69
CA GLN A 382 -1.67 6.82 -35.07
C GLN A 382 -1.84 6.60 -36.59
N ASN A 383 -1.05 7.28 -37.42
CA ASN A 383 -1.13 7.14 -38.87
C ASN A 383 -0.66 5.75 -39.34
N THR A 384 0.44 5.26 -38.77
CA THR A 384 1.03 3.95 -39.09
C THR A 384 0.04 2.81 -38.85
N PHE A 385 -0.73 2.86 -37.75
CA PHE A 385 -1.71 1.82 -37.38
C PHE A 385 -3.16 2.27 -37.49
N SER A 386 -3.44 3.17 -38.43
CA SER A 386 -4.77 3.78 -38.59
C SER A 386 -5.91 2.77 -38.80
N ASN A 387 -5.64 1.61 -39.39
CA ASN A 387 -6.64 0.55 -39.61
C ASN A 387 -6.93 -0.29 -38.34
N GLN A 388 -6.09 -0.17 -37.32
CA GLN A 388 -6.24 -0.90 -36.05
C GLN A 388 -7.01 -0.07 -35.00
N PHE A 389 -7.27 1.21 -35.28
CA PHE A 389 -8.01 2.11 -34.40
C PHE A 389 -9.37 2.45 -35.00
N GLU A 390 -10.43 2.28 -34.21
CA GLU A 390 -11.78 2.69 -34.57
C GLU A 390 -12.38 3.56 -33.45
N ASN A 391 -12.94 4.73 -33.81
CA ASN A 391 -13.57 5.65 -32.85
C ASN A 391 -12.72 5.97 -31.59
N CYS A 392 -11.40 5.94 -31.72
CA CYS A 392 -10.49 6.24 -30.62
C CYS A 392 -10.33 7.74 -30.40
N ILE A 393 -10.24 8.13 -29.14
CA ILE A 393 -9.87 9.49 -28.72
C ILE A 393 -8.37 9.48 -28.43
N PHE A 394 -7.64 10.50 -28.89
CA PHE A 394 -6.19 10.57 -28.71
C PHE A 394 -5.76 11.81 -27.93
N ASN A 395 -4.75 11.64 -27.09
CA ASN A 395 -3.97 12.72 -26.46
C ASN A 395 -4.79 13.80 -25.73
N THR A 396 -5.98 13.45 -25.24
CA THR A 396 -6.84 14.33 -24.45
C THR A 396 -6.82 13.88 -23.00
N ASP A 397 -6.69 14.82 -22.06
CA ASP A 397 -6.68 14.48 -20.63
C ASP A 397 -8.01 13.76 -20.26
N PRO A 398 -7.95 12.57 -19.64
CA PRO A 398 -9.14 11.85 -19.18
C PRO A 398 -10.01 12.64 -18.20
N GLN A 399 -9.48 13.67 -17.53
CA GLN A 399 -10.19 14.45 -16.51
C GLN A 399 -10.66 13.61 -15.33
N PHE A 400 -9.73 12.87 -14.72
CA PHE A 400 -9.97 12.14 -13.48
C PHE A 400 -10.16 13.10 -12.28
N VAL A 401 -11.00 12.72 -11.33
CA VAL A 401 -11.24 13.49 -10.09
C VAL A 401 -9.95 13.67 -9.28
N ASP A 402 -9.20 12.59 -9.02
CA ASP A 402 -7.90 12.68 -8.33
C ASP A 402 -6.98 11.50 -8.66
N LYS A 403 -6.27 11.63 -9.78
CA LYS A 403 -5.33 10.60 -10.25
C LYS A 403 -4.14 10.34 -9.32
N ASN A 404 -3.81 11.25 -8.42
CA ASN A 404 -2.67 11.09 -7.50
C ASN A 404 -3.03 10.19 -6.30
N ASN A 405 -4.32 10.15 -5.95
CA ASN A 405 -4.86 9.29 -4.91
C ASN A 405 -5.58 8.04 -5.47
N HIS A 406 -5.31 7.69 -6.73
CA HIS A 406 -5.94 6.57 -7.44
C HIS A 406 -7.47 6.68 -7.59
N ASN A 407 -8.01 7.90 -7.52
CA ASN A 407 -9.41 8.16 -7.83
C ASN A 407 -9.56 8.47 -9.32
N TYR A 408 -9.91 7.43 -10.10
CA TYR A 408 -10.07 7.50 -11.55
C TYR A 408 -11.51 7.66 -12.01
N ASN A 409 -12.43 8.07 -11.12
CA ASN A 409 -13.74 8.53 -11.57
C ASN A 409 -13.56 9.75 -12.49
N LEU A 410 -14.39 9.85 -13.53
CA LEU A 410 -14.40 10.99 -14.44
C LEU A 410 -15.07 12.19 -13.78
N ASN A 411 -14.64 13.40 -14.15
CA ASN A 411 -15.36 14.63 -13.82
C ASN A 411 -16.18 15.13 -15.02
N ALA A 412 -17.06 16.10 -14.80
CA ALA A 412 -17.99 16.64 -15.79
C ALA A 412 -17.35 17.23 -17.06
N GLU A 413 -16.05 17.55 -17.03
CA GLU A 413 -15.31 18.10 -18.17
C GLU A 413 -14.71 17.00 -19.06
N SER A 414 -14.86 15.73 -18.69
CA SER A 414 -14.28 14.62 -19.43
C SER A 414 -14.93 14.45 -20.80
N VAL A 415 -14.09 14.37 -21.83
CA VAL A 415 -14.52 14.06 -23.20
C VAL A 415 -14.86 12.59 -23.40
N LEU A 416 -14.67 11.76 -22.37
CA LEU A 416 -14.88 10.32 -22.40
C LEU A 416 -16.32 9.91 -22.08
N ILE A 417 -17.11 10.87 -21.60
CA ILE A 417 -18.52 10.68 -21.24
C ILE A 417 -19.35 10.42 -22.49
N ASP A 418 -20.22 9.41 -22.46
CA ASP A 418 -21.10 8.99 -23.55
C ASP A 418 -20.33 8.64 -24.85
N LYS A 419 -19.16 8.00 -24.76
CA LYS A 419 -18.30 7.67 -25.93
C LYS A 419 -17.95 6.19 -26.09
N ALA A 420 -18.28 5.36 -25.12
CA ALA A 420 -18.07 3.92 -25.23
C ALA A 420 -19.05 3.27 -26.22
N LYS A 421 -18.67 2.09 -26.70
CA LYS A 421 -19.48 1.27 -27.59
C LYS A 421 -20.59 0.58 -26.80
N LEU A 422 -21.85 0.96 -27.07
CA LEU A 422 -23.03 0.43 -26.39
C LEU A 422 -23.16 -1.10 -26.46
N ASP A 423 -22.84 -1.72 -27.60
CA ASP A 423 -22.91 -3.18 -27.73
C ASP A 423 -22.00 -3.92 -26.74
N ILE A 424 -20.85 -3.33 -26.40
CA ILE A 424 -19.91 -3.89 -25.43
C ILE A 424 -20.42 -3.64 -24.01
N ALA A 425 -20.93 -2.45 -23.71
CA ALA A 425 -21.54 -2.13 -22.42
C ALA A 425 -22.78 -3.00 -22.12
N ASN A 426 -23.54 -3.43 -23.14
CA ASN A 426 -24.65 -4.39 -22.95
C ASN A 426 -24.18 -5.78 -22.50
N ILE A 427 -22.93 -6.17 -22.79
CA ILE A 427 -22.34 -7.43 -22.33
C ILE A 427 -21.85 -7.28 -20.88
N TYR A 428 -21.28 -6.12 -20.54
CA TYR A 428 -20.78 -5.78 -19.20
C TYR A 428 -21.48 -4.51 -18.67
N PRO A 429 -22.73 -4.65 -18.17
CA PRO A 429 -23.60 -3.50 -17.92
C PRO A 429 -23.30 -2.72 -16.64
N LEU A 430 -22.39 -3.21 -15.80
CA LEU A 430 -22.02 -2.56 -14.53
C LEU A 430 -20.58 -2.03 -14.59
N ASP A 431 -20.38 -0.82 -14.09
CA ASP A 431 -19.06 -0.21 -13.91
C ASP A 431 -18.34 -0.75 -12.66
N PHE A 432 -17.13 -0.26 -12.41
CA PHE A 432 -16.30 -0.66 -11.28
C PHE A 432 -16.91 -0.40 -9.89
N ASN A 433 -17.85 0.55 -9.78
CA ASN A 433 -18.57 0.86 -8.56
C ASN A 433 -19.93 0.14 -8.46
N GLY A 434 -20.28 -0.69 -9.45
CA GLY A 434 -21.57 -1.37 -9.55
C GLY A 434 -22.71 -0.50 -10.10
N ASN A 435 -22.40 0.65 -10.70
CA ASN A 435 -23.38 1.51 -11.37
C ASN A 435 -23.70 0.97 -12.76
N SER A 436 -24.92 1.22 -13.25
CA SER A 436 -25.32 0.83 -14.59
C SER A 436 -24.70 1.76 -15.65
N ARG A 437 -24.10 1.16 -16.69
CA ARG A 437 -23.56 1.84 -17.88
C ARG A 437 -24.58 2.10 -19.00
N THR A 438 -25.82 1.70 -18.76
CA THR A 438 -26.87 1.68 -19.79
C THR A 438 -28.14 2.41 -19.33
N SER A 439 -28.01 3.18 -18.24
CA SER A 439 -29.14 3.89 -17.61
C SER A 439 -29.27 5.35 -18.04
N ASP A 440 -28.20 5.93 -18.59
CA ASP A 440 -28.13 7.28 -19.14
C ASP A 440 -28.05 7.25 -20.68
N THR A 441 -27.40 8.23 -21.31
CA THR A 441 -27.53 8.43 -22.77
C THR A 441 -26.74 7.39 -23.54
N ASP A 442 -25.45 7.25 -23.26
CA ASP A 442 -24.54 6.24 -23.83
C ASP A 442 -23.44 5.93 -22.78
N PRO A 443 -22.80 4.75 -22.83
CA PRO A 443 -21.80 4.39 -21.83
C PRO A 443 -20.54 5.26 -21.90
N ASP A 444 -19.81 5.31 -20.80
CA ASP A 444 -18.51 6.01 -20.70
C ASP A 444 -17.31 5.13 -21.06
N ILE A 445 -16.26 5.75 -21.63
CA ILE A 445 -14.97 5.08 -21.85
C ILE A 445 -14.24 4.95 -20.50
N GLY A 446 -13.84 3.73 -20.17
CA GLY A 446 -13.06 3.39 -18.99
C GLY A 446 -13.84 2.56 -17.97
N THR A 447 -13.25 2.40 -16.79
CA THR A 447 -13.79 1.54 -15.71
C THR A 447 -14.97 2.15 -14.94
N PHE A 448 -15.23 3.46 -15.09
CA PHE A 448 -16.24 4.17 -14.29
C PHE A 448 -17.27 4.82 -15.20
N GLU A 449 -18.51 4.83 -14.74
CA GLU A 449 -19.57 5.65 -15.29
C GLU A 449 -19.63 6.99 -14.56
N TYR A 450 -19.72 8.08 -15.30
CA TYR A 450 -19.92 9.41 -14.74
C TYR A 450 -21.37 9.55 -14.26
N ILE A 451 -21.53 9.80 -12.96
CA ILE A 451 -22.83 10.09 -12.38
C ILE A 451 -22.91 11.58 -12.10
N GLU A 452 -23.84 12.26 -12.76
CA GLU A 452 -24.14 13.65 -12.46
C GLU A 452 -24.66 13.76 -11.02
N THR A 453 -23.90 14.46 -10.19
CA THR A 453 -24.32 14.74 -8.81
C THR A 453 -25.30 15.91 -8.85
N THR A 454 -26.58 15.64 -8.56
CA THR A 454 -27.54 16.70 -8.31
C THR A 454 -27.30 17.26 -6.91
N ASP A 455 -26.65 18.42 -6.84
CA ASP A 455 -26.53 19.22 -5.60
C ASP A 455 -27.91 19.65 -5.03
#